data_AF-A0A7Y4T9G7-F1
#
_entry.id   AF-A0A7Y4T9G7-F1
#
_cell.length_a   1.000
_cell.length_b   1.000
_cell.length_c   1.000
_cell.angle_alpha   90.00
_cell.angle_beta   90.00
_cell.angle_gamma   90.00
#
_symmetry.space_group_name_H-M   'P 1'
#
loop_
_entity.id
_entity.type
_entity.pdbx_description
1 polymer ?
#
loop_
_entity_poly.entity_id
_entity_poly.type
_entity_poly.pdbx_seq_one_letter_code
_entity_poly.pdbx_strand_id
1 'polypeptide(L)'
;MGLAGSLMVISITWWLAFMAMLSVGVRSQIEDGHVVPGTEPSAPTQPRLWRKAAWALVVALIVWAALYWLIEISGVSIDDIPVPSGLRWN
;
A
#
# COMPACT_ATOMS: atom_id res chain seq x y z
N MET A 1 -11.86 -6.31 -14.35
CA MET A 1 -11.57 -4.88 -14.18
C MET A 1 -10.99 -4.36 -15.49
N GLY A 2 -11.28 -3.11 -15.87
CA GLY A 2 -10.65 -2.49 -17.05
C GLY A 2 -9.19 -2.11 -16.81
N LEU A 3 -8.43 -1.88 -17.89
CA LEU A 3 -6.99 -1.56 -17.84
C LEU A 3 -6.70 -0.31 -16.98
N ALA A 4 -7.51 0.74 -17.15
CA ALA A 4 -7.42 1.96 -16.34
C ALA A 4 -7.72 1.69 -14.85
N GLY A 5 -8.74 0.87 -14.55
CA GLY A 5 -9.09 0.51 -13.16
C GLY A 5 -7.98 -0.27 -12.47
N SER A 6 -7.37 -1.23 -13.16
CA SER A 6 -6.22 -1.98 -12.66
C SER A 6 -5.03 -1.08 -12.36
N LEU A 7 -4.69 -0.15 -13.26
CA LEU A 7 -3.60 0.80 -13.04
C LEU A 7 -3.87 1.75 -11.87
N MET A 8 -5.12 2.20 -11.70
CA MET A 8 -5.52 3.04 -10.57
C MET A 8 -5.33 2.32 -9.23
N VAL A 9 -5.85 1.09 -9.12
CA VAL A 9 -5.72 0.28 -7.90
C VAL A 9 -4.27 0.03 -7.56
N ILE A 10 -3.45 -0.40 -8.52
CA ILE A 10 -2.02 -0.62 -8.32
C ILE A 10 -1.34 0.68 -7.88
N SER A 11 -1.59 1.79 -8.55
CA SER A 11 -0.92 3.07 -8.27
C SER A 11 -1.28 3.60 -6.87
N ILE A 12 -2.56 3.63 -6.51
CA ILE A 12 -3.01 4.13 -5.20
C ILE A 12 -2.51 3.21 -4.09
N THR A 13 -2.65 1.90 -4.26
CA THR A 13 -2.19 0.93 -3.25
C THR A 13 -0.68 0.98 -3.09
N TRP A 14 0.06 1.12 -4.18
CA TRP A 14 1.51 1.28 -4.15
C TRP A 14 1.93 2.54 -3.40
N TRP A 15 1.30 3.69 -3.68
CA TRP A 15 1.59 4.94 -2.96
C TRP A 15 1.30 4.82 -1.47
N LEU A 16 0.16 4.22 -1.09
CA LEU A 16 -0.19 3.99 0.32
C LEU A 16 0.81 3.05 1.02
N ALA A 17 1.15 1.93 0.38
CA ALA A 17 2.10 0.97 0.91
C ALA A 17 3.51 1.56 1.01
N PHE A 18 3.92 2.40 0.05
CA PHE A 18 5.21 3.08 0.06
C PHE A 18 5.30 4.04 1.25
N MET A 19 4.27 4.88 1.46
CA MET A 19 4.21 5.79 2.60
C MET A 19 4.23 5.03 3.93
N ALA A 20 3.50 3.92 4.03
CA ALA A 20 3.54 3.04 5.20
C ALA A 20 4.93 2.43 5.42
N MET A 21 5.65 2.07 4.36
CA MET A 21 6.98 1.46 4.46
C MET A 21 8.09 2.47 4.78
N LEU A 22 7.87 3.78 4.54
CA LEU A 22 8.83 4.82 4.91
C LEU A 22 9.05 4.88 6.41
N SER A 23 8.01 4.70 7.24
CA SER A 23 8.12 4.73 8.71
C SER A 23 8.85 3.51 9.29
N VAL A 24 8.93 2.41 8.54
CA VAL A 24 9.52 1.16 9.02
C VAL A 24 11.05 1.22 8.94
N GLY A 25 11.72 0.88 10.05
CA GLY A 25 13.18 0.72 10.09
C GLY A 25 13.97 2.01 9.90
N VAL A 26 13.43 3.14 10.36
CA VAL A 26 14.18 4.40 10.45
C VAL A 26 15.18 4.29 11.59
N ARG A 27 16.46 4.54 11.30
CA ARG A 27 17.55 4.56 12.27
C ARG A 27 18.27 5.90 12.14
N SER A 28 18.39 6.63 13.26
CA SER A 28 18.93 8.00 13.28
C SER A 28 20.46 8.02 13.23
N GLN A 29 21.05 9.13 12.76
CA GLN A 29 22.52 9.30 12.76
C GLN A 29 23.13 9.26 14.16
N ILE A 30 22.38 9.73 15.18
CA ILE A 30 22.78 9.63 16.59
C ILE A 30 22.98 8.16 17.00
N GLU A 31 22.07 7.28 16.60
CA GLU A 31 22.15 5.84 16.92
C GLU A 31 23.30 5.11 16.22
N ASP A 32 23.80 5.63 15.09
CA ASP A 32 24.94 5.08 14.37
C ASP A 32 26.29 5.68 14.82
N GLY A 33 26.29 6.60 15.80
CA GLY A 33 27.52 7.15 16.41
C GLY A 33 28.33 8.09 15.51
N HIS A 34 27.84 8.42 14.32
CA HIS A 34 28.49 9.29 13.34
C HIS A 34 27.49 10.32 12.82
N VAL A 35 27.54 11.53 13.39
CA VAL A 35 26.72 12.67 12.96
C VAL A 35 27.53 13.51 11.96
N VAL A 36 27.00 13.69 10.76
CA VAL A 36 27.65 14.52 9.73
C VAL A 36 27.41 16.01 10.07
N PRO A 37 28.47 16.84 10.20
CA PRO A 37 28.31 18.27 10.50
C PRO A 37 27.39 18.96 9.48
N GLY A 38 26.38 19.70 9.97
CA GLY A 38 25.39 20.37 9.12
C GLY A 38 24.18 19.53 8.71
N THR A 39 24.08 18.26 9.15
CA THR A 39 22.89 17.42 8.98
C THR A 39 22.08 17.34 10.27
N GLU A 40 20.75 17.28 10.16
CA GLU A 40 19.84 16.98 11.27
C GLU A 40 20.26 15.66 11.96
N PRO A 41 20.61 15.66 13.27
CA PRO A 41 21.03 14.45 13.98
C PRO A 41 19.97 13.33 13.98
N SER A 42 18.71 13.73 13.80
CA SER A 42 17.53 12.87 13.71
C SER A 42 17.34 12.24 12.31
N ALA A 43 18.06 12.72 11.29
CA ALA A 43 17.90 12.25 9.93
C ALA A 43 18.30 10.77 9.78
N PRO A 44 17.61 9.98 8.92
CA PRO A 44 17.96 8.59 8.70
C PRO A 44 19.33 8.44 8.04
N THR A 45 20.20 7.57 8.55
CA THR A 45 21.56 7.37 8.00
C THR A 45 21.52 6.76 6.59
N GLN A 46 20.60 5.82 6.32
CA GLN A 46 20.46 5.13 5.03
C GLN A 46 18.99 4.84 4.69
N PRO A 47 18.26 5.78 4.07
CA PRO A 47 16.82 5.66 3.86
C PRO A 47 16.40 4.53 2.88
N ARG A 48 17.33 3.95 2.11
CA ARG A 48 17.12 2.79 1.20
C ARG A 48 15.79 2.85 0.41
N LEU A 49 15.44 4.04 -0.10
CA LEU A 49 14.11 4.36 -0.64
C LEU A 49 13.68 3.41 -1.77
N TRP A 50 14.59 3.06 -2.66
CA TRP A 50 14.31 2.17 -3.78
C TRP A 50 13.88 0.77 -3.34
N ARG A 51 14.45 0.24 -2.24
CA ARG A 51 14.06 -1.07 -1.69
C ARG A 51 12.66 -1.01 -1.11
N LYS A 52 12.34 0.07 -0.38
CA LYS A 52 11.02 0.30 0.19
C LYS A 52 9.96 0.45 -0.91
N ALA A 53 10.28 1.17 -1.99
CA ALA A 53 9.41 1.30 -3.16
C ALA A 53 9.16 -0.03 -3.87
N ALA A 54 10.19 -0.87 -4.01
CA ALA A 54 10.05 -2.21 -4.61
C ALA A 54 9.19 -3.14 -3.76
N TRP A 55 9.39 -3.15 -2.43
CA TRP A 55 8.54 -3.93 -1.52
C TRP A 55 7.10 -3.44 -1.51
N ALA A 56 6.88 -2.13 -1.51
CA ALA A 56 5.54 -1.56 -1.65
C ALA A 56 4.87 -1.98 -2.97
N LEU A 57 5.63 -2.14 -4.05
CA LEU A 57 5.09 -2.58 -5.34
C LEU A 57 4.63 -4.04 -5.28
N VAL A 58 5.40 -4.91 -4.61
CA VAL A 58 4.99 -6.30 -4.37
C VAL A 58 3.67 -6.35 -3.60
N VAL A 59 3.54 -5.56 -2.53
CA VAL A 59 2.30 -5.46 -1.76
C VAL A 59 1.14 -4.99 -2.64
N ALA A 60 1.34 -3.95 -3.45
CA ALA A 60 0.32 -3.43 -4.35
C ALA A 60 -0.15 -4.46 -5.37
N LEU A 61 0.77 -5.23 -5.94
CA LEU A 61 0.44 -6.30 -6.89
C LEU A 61 -0.35 -7.44 -6.23
N ILE A 62 0.00 -7.82 -4.98
CA ILE A 62 -0.74 -8.84 -4.23
C ILE A 62 -2.19 -8.38 -3.99
N VAL A 63 -2.36 -7.14 -3.52
CA VAL A 63 -3.69 -6.57 -3.26
C VAL A 63 -4.50 -6.47 -4.56
N TRP A 64 -3.91 -5.97 -5.63
CA TRP A 64 -4.57 -5.92 -6.93
C TRP A 64 -4.96 -7.31 -7.44
N ALA A 65 -4.08 -8.31 -7.32
CA ALA A 65 -4.36 -9.68 -7.74
C ALA A 65 -5.52 -10.29 -6.94
N ALA A 66 -5.56 -10.05 -5.63
CA ALA A 66 -6.65 -10.49 -4.77
C ALA A 66 -7.99 -9.84 -5.15
N LEU A 67 -7.99 -8.53 -5.43
CA LEU A 67 -9.18 -7.80 -5.88
C LEU A 67 -9.64 -8.26 -7.27
N TYR A 68 -8.70 -8.45 -8.19
CA TYR A 68 -9.02 -8.96 -9.53
C TYR A 68 -9.64 -10.36 -9.46
N TRP A 69 -9.07 -11.26 -8.65
CA TRP A 69 -9.63 -12.59 -8.43
C TRP A 69 -11.03 -12.53 -7.80
N LEU A 70 -11.21 -11.67 -6.80
CA LEU A 70 -12.51 -11.49 -6.16
C LEU A 70 -13.58 -10.98 -7.14
N ILE A 71 -13.24 -10.01 -7.99
CA ILE A 71 -14.23 -9.36 -8.86
C ILE A 71 -14.52 -10.18 -10.12
N GLU A 72 -13.50 -10.79 -10.74
CA GLU A 72 -13.68 -11.49 -12.01
C GLU A 72 -13.85 -13.00 -11.90
N ILE A 73 -13.29 -13.63 -10.85
CA ILE A 73 -13.15 -15.09 -10.80
C ILE A 73 -14.04 -15.70 -9.72
N SER A 74 -14.24 -15.02 -8.59
CA SER A 74 -14.98 -15.59 -7.45
C SER A 74 -16.46 -15.86 -7.74
N GLY A 75 -17.04 -15.19 -8.74
CA GLY A 75 -18.46 -15.28 -9.07
C GLY A 75 -19.39 -14.65 -8.02
N VAL A 76 -18.84 -14.00 -6.99
CA VAL A 76 -19.60 -13.28 -5.96
C VAL A 76 -20.14 -11.99 -6.58
N SER A 77 -21.46 -11.90 -6.68
CA SER A 77 -22.15 -10.67 -7.08
C SER A 77 -22.52 -9.83 -5.86
N ILE A 78 -22.73 -8.53 -6.08
CA ILE A 78 -23.39 -7.66 -5.10
C ILE A 78 -24.76 -8.20 -4.70
N ASP A 79 -25.40 -8.98 -5.58
CA ASP A 79 -26.70 -9.59 -5.34
C ASP A 79 -26.68 -10.72 -4.31
N ASP A 80 -25.50 -11.28 -4.02
CA ASP A 80 -25.33 -12.32 -3.00
C ASP A 80 -25.27 -11.73 -1.58
N ILE A 81 -25.22 -10.41 -1.45
CA ILE A 81 -25.22 -9.72 -0.16
C ILE A 81 -26.67 -9.70 0.37
N PRO A 82 -26.96 -10.43 1.47
CA PRO A 82 -28.32 -10.44 2.01
C PRO A 82 -28.67 -9.06 2.56
N VAL A 83 -29.57 -8.36 1.86
CA VAL A 83 -30.07 -7.05 2.31
C VAL A 83 -31.12 -7.23 3.41
N PRO A 84 -31.01 -6.48 4.54
CA PRO A 84 -32.02 -6.52 5.60
C PRO A 84 -33.39 -6.08 5.08
N SER A 85 -34.43 -6.86 5.38
CA SER A 85 -35.79 -6.66 4.88
C SER A 85 -36.43 -5.31 5.24
N GLY A 86 -35.93 -4.62 6.28
CA GLY A 86 -36.40 -3.31 6.72
C GLY A 86 -35.82 -2.11 5.97
N LEU A 87 -34.86 -2.31 5.05
CA LEU A 87 -34.25 -1.25 4.23
C LEU A 87 -34.72 -1.32 2.76
N ARG A 88 -35.91 -1.86 2.53
CA ARG A 88 -36.57 -1.83 1.21
C ARG A 88 -37.55 -0.66 1.25
N TRP A 89 -37.11 0.51 0.79
CA TRP A 89 -38.00 1.64 0.57
C TRP A 89 -38.99 1.24 -0.53
N ASN A 90 -40.24 1.08 -0.11
CA ASN A 90 -41.42 0.77 -0.91
C ASN A 90 -41.71 1.86 -1.95
#